data_AF-A0A1Y4HQD8-F1
#
_entry.id   AF-A0A1Y4HQD8-F1
#
_cell.length_a   1.000
_cell.length_b   1.000
_cell.length_c   1.000
_cell.angle_alpha   90.00
_cell.angle_beta   90.00
_cell.angle_gamma   90.00
#
_symmetry.space_group_name_H-M   'P 1'
#
loop_
_entity.id
_entity.type
_entity.pdbx_description
1 polymer ?
#
loop_
_entity_poly.entity_id
_entity_poly.type
_entity_poly.pdbx_seq_one_letter_code
_entity_poly.pdbx_strand_id
1 'polypeptide(L)'
;MDKGTVYFFTGLAGAGKTTIGRLFYDRLKVRRDSAILFDGDTQRAAYGNQDYTYEGRLKGAWGLFAQCKELADQGNDVVVCSISMYHAIQNWNRENIENYREIYVKASMETLYKRDQKKLYSSGVENVVGVDIPAEFPEHPDVVLENDGQFTPEEIVAGLETRFGL
;
A
#
# COMPACT_ATOMS: atom_id res chain seq x y z
N MET A 1 21.92 15.33 3.01
CA MET A 1 21.44 14.23 2.15
C MET A 1 19.99 14.52 1.86
N ASP A 2 19.56 14.34 0.61
CA ASP A 2 18.15 14.44 0.28
C ASP A 2 17.39 13.31 0.96
N LYS A 3 16.21 13.61 1.50
CA LYS A 3 15.36 12.58 2.12
C LYS A 3 14.79 11.67 1.04
N GLY A 4 14.64 10.39 1.37
CA GLY A 4 13.98 9.42 0.52
C GLY A 4 12.47 9.63 0.48
N THR A 5 11.79 8.91 -0.42
CA THR A 5 10.36 9.00 -0.66
C THR A 5 9.64 7.76 -0.13
N VAL A 6 8.52 7.94 0.56
CA VAL A 6 7.63 6.84 0.95
C VAL A 6 6.49 6.74 -0.06
N TYR A 7 6.48 5.65 -0.84
CA TYR A 7 5.41 5.30 -1.77
C TYR A 7 4.46 4.30 -1.12
N PHE A 8 3.29 4.77 -0.68
CA PHE A 8 2.29 3.92 -0.03
C PHE A 8 1.21 3.48 -1.01
N PHE A 9 1.27 2.21 -1.40
CA PHE A 9 0.24 1.53 -2.19
C PHE A 9 -0.83 0.97 -1.25
N THR A 10 -2.00 1.60 -1.27
CA THR A 10 -3.15 1.27 -0.42
C THR A 10 -4.38 0.86 -1.24
N GLY A 11 -5.39 0.26 -0.59
CA GLY A 11 -6.57 -0.30 -1.24
C GLY A 11 -7.01 -1.66 -0.69
N LEU A 12 -8.17 -2.14 -1.12
CA LEU A 12 -8.81 -3.35 -0.61
C LEU A 12 -8.00 -4.63 -0.92
N ALA A 13 -8.25 -5.71 -0.18
CA ALA A 13 -7.64 -7.01 -0.46
C ALA A 13 -7.93 -7.43 -1.92
N GLY A 14 -6.97 -8.00 -2.63
CA GLY A 14 -7.16 -8.37 -4.05
C GLY A 14 -7.17 -7.21 -5.05
N ALA A 15 -7.07 -5.94 -4.60
CA ALA A 15 -7.03 -4.79 -5.51
C ALA A 15 -5.76 -4.71 -6.39
N GLY A 16 -4.73 -5.51 -6.12
CA GLY A 16 -3.50 -5.57 -6.93
C GLY A 16 -2.32 -4.75 -6.39
N LYS A 17 -2.42 -4.20 -5.16
CA LYS A 17 -1.35 -3.44 -4.48
C LYS A 17 0.02 -4.12 -4.56
N THR A 18 0.12 -5.37 -4.12
CA THR A 18 1.38 -6.11 -4.05
C THR A 18 1.96 -6.36 -5.44
N THR A 19 1.13 -6.64 -6.44
CA THR A 19 1.57 -6.83 -7.83
C THR A 19 2.17 -5.53 -8.39
N ILE A 20 1.42 -4.43 -8.31
CA ILE A 20 1.84 -3.13 -8.84
C ILE A 20 3.04 -2.58 -8.05
N GLY A 21 2.97 -2.63 -6.72
CA GLY A 21 3.98 -2.08 -5.84
C GLY A 21 5.30 -2.86 -5.87
N ARG A 22 5.29 -4.19 -6.03
CA ARG A 22 6.53 -4.96 -6.25
C ARG A 22 7.17 -4.62 -7.58
N LEU A 23 6.39 -4.54 -8.66
CA LEU A 23 6.92 -4.16 -9.97
C LEU A 23 7.49 -2.73 -9.96
N PHE A 24 6.80 -1.80 -9.30
CA PHE A 24 7.31 -0.44 -9.08
C PHE A 24 8.61 -0.45 -8.27
N TYR A 25 8.67 -1.21 -7.18
CA TYR A 25 9.88 -1.38 -6.37
C TYR A 25 11.03 -1.96 -7.17
N ASP A 26 10.81 -3.01 -7.97
CA ASP A 26 11.87 -3.65 -8.75
C ASP A 26 12.50 -2.66 -9.75
N ARG A 27 11.68 -1.84 -10.42
CA ARG A 27 12.19 -0.77 -11.31
C ARG A 27 12.89 0.35 -10.54
N LEU A 28 12.34 0.77 -9.41
CA LEU A 28 12.93 1.79 -8.55
C LEU A 28 14.31 1.33 -8.03
N LYS A 29 14.43 0.07 -7.61
CA LYS A 29 15.65 -0.53 -7.04
C LYS A 29 16.83 -0.50 -8.02
N VAL A 30 16.58 -0.62 -9.32
CA VAL A 30 17.62 -0.49 -10.37
C VAL A 30 18.24 0.92 -10.40
N ARG A 31 17.47 1.95 -10.05
CA ARG A 31 17.91 3.36 -10.05
C ARG A 31 18.31 3.85 -8.66
N ARG A 32 17.81 3.18 -7.62
CA ARG A 32 17.92 3.56 -6.20
C ARG A 32 18.29 2.31 -5.40
N ASP A 33 19.58 1.99 -5.34
CA ASP A 33 20.10 0.79 -4.66
C ASP A 33 19.67 0.68 -3.19
N SER A 34 19.35 1.79 -2.53
CA SER A 34 18.88 1.83 -1.14
C SER A 34 17.38 1.61 -0.96
N ALA A 35 16.60 1.43 -2.04
CA ALA A 35 15.15 1.27 -1.93
C ALA A 35 14.76 0.05 -1.09
N ILE A 36 13.71 0.17 -0.27
CA ILE A 36 13.23 -0.87 0.65
C ILE A 36 11.76 -1.18 0.35
N LEU A 37 11.38 -2.46 0.36
CA LEU A 37 10.00 -2.91 0.21
C LEU A 37 9.44 -3.43 1.52
N PHE A 38 8.33 -2.84 1.96
CA PHE A 38 7.46 -3.39 3.01
C PHE A 38 6.17 -3.93 2.40
N ASP A 39 6.08 -5.26 2.32
CA ASP A 39 4.87 -5.95 1.86
C ASP A 39 4.15 -6.59 3.05
N GLY A 40 2.92 -6.15 3.30
CA GLY A 40 2.10 -6.63 4.41
C GLY A 40 1.83 -8.14 4.37
N ASP A 41 1.82 -8.77 3.19
CA ASP A 41 1.71 -10.24 3.09
C ASP A 41 2.99 -10.94 3.55
N THR A 42 4.17 -10.45 3.10
CA THR A 42 5.46 -11.02 3.48
C THR A 42 5.76 -10.81 4.96
N GLN A 43 5.49 -9.61 5.50
CA GLN A 43 5.70 -9.34 6.92
C GLN A 43 4.79 -10.18 7.82
N ARG A 44 3.52 -10.39 7.43
CA ARG A 44 2.62 -11.29 8.17
C ARG A 44 3.14 -12.72 8.20
N ALA A 45 3.65 -13.22 7.08
CA ALA A 45 4.23 -14.55 7.01
C ALA A 45 5.50 -14.69 7.88
N ALA A 46 6.34 -13.64 7.93
CA ALA A 46 7.60 -13.65 8.66
C ALA A 46 7.45 -13.45 10.17
N TYR A 47 6.53 -12.58 10.60
CA TYR A 47 6.43 -12.14 12.00
C TYR A 47 5.13 -12.56 12.70
N GLY A 48 4.18 -13.16 11.97
CA GLY A 48 2.97 -13.72 12.54
C GLY A 48 2.17 -12.70 13.34
N ASN A 49 1.63 -11.66 12.68
CA ASN A 49 0.72 -10.76 13.38
C ASN A 49 -0.56 -11.54 13.75
N GLN A 50 -0.71 -11.87 15.03
CA GLN A 50 -1.84 -12.67 15.54
C GLN A 50 -3.05 -11.81 15.92
N ASP A 51 -2.88 -10.48 15.95
CA ASP A 51 -3.95 -9.55 16.33
C ASP A 51 -4.61 -8.94 15.09
N TYR A 52 -5.75 -9.54 14.71
CA TYR A 52 -6.56 -9.12 13.58
C TYR A 52 -7.66 -8.12 13.95
N THR A 53 -7.71 -7.68 15.21
CA THR A 53 -8.64 -6.62 15.64
C THR A 53 -8.32 -5.31 14.94
N TYR A 54 -9.28 -4.40 14.94
CA TYR A 54 -9.08 -3.05 14.43
C TYR A 54 -7.90 -2.37 15.15
N GLU A 55 -7.86 -2.45 16.47
CA GLU A 55 -6.83 -1.85 17.33
C GLU A 55 -5.44 -2.45 17.05
N GLY A 56 -5.35 -3.77 16.93
CA GLY A 56 -4.10 -4.46 16.62
C GLY A 56 -3.55 -4.06 15.25
N ARG A 57 -4.42 -4.00 14.23
CA ARG A 57 -4.05 -3.56 12.88
C ARG A 57 -3.65 -2.08 12.85
N LEU A 58 -4.35 -1.22 13.59
CA LEU A 58 -4.04 0.20 13.70
C LEU A 58 -2.68 0.43 14.38
N LYS A 59 -2.40 -0.27 15.49
CA LYS A 59 -1.10 -0.24 16.17
C LYS A 59 0.02 -0.71 15.24
N GLY A 60 -0.21 -1.77 14.48
CA GLY A 60 0.74 -2.25 13.47
C GLY A 60 1.01 -1.21 12.38
N ALA A 61 -0.01 -0.49 11.91
CA ALA A 61 0.15 0.59 10.95
C ALA A 61 0.98 1.76 11.50
N TRP A 62 0.74 2.17 12.76
CA TRP A 62 1.56 3.18 13.43
C TRP A 62 3.04 2.81 13.47
N GLY A 63 3.36 1.58 13.89
CA GLY A 63 4.74 1.10 13.97
C GLY A 63 5.41 1.04 12.59
N LEU A 64 4.69 0.54 11.58
CA LEU A 64 5.19 0.46 10.21
C LEU A 64 5.55 1.84 9.67
N PHE A 65 4.65 2.81 9.77
CA PHE A 65 4.90 4.14 9.18
C PHE A 65 5.89 4.99 9.98
N ALA A 66 6.00 4.79 11.30
CA ALA A 66 7.10 5.36 12.07
C ALA A 66 8.46 4.88 11.55
N GLN A 67 8.59 3.57 11.26
CA GLN A 67 9.80 3.01 10.65
C GLN A 67 10.03 3.53 9.22
N CYS A 68 8.97 3.63 8.39
CA CYS A 68 9.10 4.18 7.04
C CYS A 68 9.59 5.64 7.07
N LYS A 69 9.10 6.46 8.01
CA LYS A 69 9.56 7.82 8.21
C LYS A 69 11.05 7.86 8.54
N GLU A 70 11.51 7.06 9.49
CA GLU A 70 12.91 7.01 9.89
C GLU A 70 13.82 6.63 8.72
N LEU A 71 13.43 5.63 7.93
CA LEU A 71 14.17 5.20 6.74
C LEU A 71 14.22 6.29 5.66
N ALA A 72 13.11 6.99 5.43
CA ALA A 72 13.05 8.11 4.51
C ALA A 72 13.91 9.30 4.97
N ASP A 73 13.91 9.62 6.26
CA ASP A 73 14.79 10.65 6.84
C ASP A 73 16.28 10.29 6.68
N GLN A 74 16.62 8.99 6.61
CA GLN A 74 17.97 8.50 6.31
C GLN A 74 18.30 8.48 4.79
N GLY A 75 17.38 8.91 3.92
CA GLY A 75 17.59 8.98 2.47
C GLY A 75 17.16 7.73 1.70
N ASN A 76 16.47 6.77 2.33
CA ASN A 76 16.01 5.56 1.65
C ASN A 76 14.62 5.76 1.04
N ASP A 77 14.45 5.38 -0.22
CA ASP A 77 13.11 5.24 -0.79
C ASP A 77 12.43 3.99 -0.22
N VAL A 78 11.17 4.11 0.16
CA VAL A 78 10.41 3.04 0.80
C VAL A 78 9.13 2.79 0.03
N VAL A 79 8.91 1.56 -0.42
CA VAL A 79 7.67 1.12 -1.06
C VAL A 79 6.87 0.31 -0.04
N VAL A 80 5.65 0.73 0.26
CA VAL A 80 4.77 0.07 1.22
C VAL A 80 3.54 -0.47 0.51
N CYS A 81 3.31 -1.78 0.59
CA CYS A 81 2.11 -2.45 0.08
C CYS A 81 1.27 -2.97 1.26
N SER A 82 0.23 -2.24 1.65
CA SER A 82 -0.65 -2.64 2.74
C SER A 82 -2.07 -2.14 2.52
N ILE A 83 -3.05 -2.70 3.25
CA ILE A 83 -4.37 -2.08 3.34
C ILE A 83 -4.22 -0.78 4.12
N SER A 84 -3.95 -0.84 5.44
CA SER A 84 -3.64 0.32 6.32
C SER A 84 -4.40 1.62 5.99
N MET A 85 -5.67 1.50 5.58
CA MET A 85 -6.56 2.60 5.27
C MET A 85 -7.20 3.07 6.57
N TYR A 86 -6.50 3.97 7.25
CA TYR A 86 -6.94 4.64 8.47
C TYR A 86 -6.62 6.12 8.30
N HIS A 87 -7.61 7.00 8.37
CA HIS A 87 -7.45 8.43 8.21
C HIS A 87 -6.43 9.00 9.19
N ALA A 88 -6.41 8.51 10.43
CA ALA A 88 -5.41 8.92 11.43
C ALA A 88 -3.96 8.64 10.98
N ILE A 89 -3.72 7.50 10.32
CA ILE A 89 -2.40 7.13 9.79
C ILE A 89 -2.06 7.95 8.54
N GLN A 90 -3.02 8.09 7.62
CA GLN A 90 -2.82 8.81 6.37
C GLN A 90 -2.53 10.30 6.63
N ASN A 91 -3.27 10.92 7.54
CA ASN A 91 -3.06 12.31 7.96
C ASN A 91 -1.71 12.49 8.62
N TRP A 92 -1.36 11.60 9.57
CA TRP A 92 -0.05 11.67 10.21
C TRP A 92 1.10 11.50 9.21
N ASN A 93 0.99 10.57 8.26
CA ASN A 93 2.00 10.38 7.22
C ASN A 93 2.20 11.66 6.40
N ARG A 94 1.11 12.29 5.96
CA ARG A 94 1.17 13.56 5.19
C ARG A 94 1.82 14.69 5.97
N GLU A 95 1.56 14.76 7.28
CA GLU A 95 2.11 15.80 8.15
C GLU A 95 3.58 15.56 8.53
N ASN A 96 4.01 14.30 8.60
CA ASN A 96 5.29 13.94 9.23
C ASN A 96 6.33 13.35 8.26
N ILE A 97 5.93 12.93 7.07
CA ILE A 97 6.83 12.37 6.04
C ILE A 97 6.87 13.36 4.88
N GLU A 98 8.01 14.03 4.73
CA GLU A 98 8.20 15.13 3.76
C GLU A 98 7.93 14.69 2.31
N ASN A 99 8.48 13.55 1.91
CA ASN A 99 8.28 12.96 0.58
C ASN A 99 7.31 11.78 0.66
N TYR A 100 6.08 12.03 1.13
CA TYR A 100 5.03 11.02 1.15
C TYR A 100 4.23 11.02 -0.15
N ARG A 101 4.04 9.84 -0.75
CA ARG A 101 3.21 9.62 -1.94
C ARG A 101 2.19 8.53 -1.64
N GLU A 102 0.91 8.91 -1.59
CA GLU A 102 -0.18 7.96 -1.39
C GLU A 102 -0.79 7.54 -2.73
N ILE A 103 -0.71 6.23 -3.02
CA ILE A 103 -1.22 5.62 -4.24
C ILE A 103 -2.39 4.71 -3.88
N TYR A 104 -3.61 5.17 -4.17
CA TYR A 104 -4.81 4.40 -3.94
C TYR A 104 -5.08 3.47 -5.13
N VAL A 105 -4.86 2.17 -4.94
CA VAL A 105 -5.22 1.12 -5.89
C VAL A 105 -6.68 0.74 -5.69
N LYS A 106 -7.52 1.26 -6.55
CA LYS A 106 -8.97 1.09 -6.52
C LYS A 106 -9.36 -0.03 -7.49
N ALA A 107 -10.18 -0.96 -7.01
CA ALA A 107 -10.80 -1.99 -7.83
C ALA A 107 -12.26 -2.10 -7.39
N SER A 108 -13.17 -2.26 -8.34
CA SER A 108 -14.59 -2.46 -8.06
C SER A 108 -14.81 -3.75 -7.26
N MET A 109 -15.88 -3.79 -6.47
CA MET A 109 -16.26 -5.00 -5.75
C MET A 109 -16.46 -6.17 -6.71
N GLU A 110 -17.07 -5.96 -7.88
CA GLU A 110 -17.21 -6.98 -8.93
C GLU A 110 -15.85 -7.59 -9.30
N THR A 111 -14.85 -6.77 -9.58
CA THR A 111 -13.48 -7.24 -9.84
C THR A 111 -12.90 -8.00 -8.66
N LEU A 112 -13.09 -7.52 -7.42
CA LEU A 112 -12.57 -8.19 -6.23
C LEU A 112 -13.18 -9.57 -6.01
N TYR A 113 -14.51 -9.69 -6.17
CA TYR A 113 -15.23 -10.97 -6.13
C TYR A 113 -14.80 -11.91 -7.26
N LYS A 114 -14.55 -11.38 -8.46
CA LYS A 114 -14.08 -12.19 -9.59
C LYS A 114 -12.66 -12.72 -9.37
N ARG A 115 -11.78 -11.90 -8.78
CA ARG A 115 -10.39 -12.28 -8.51
C ARG A 115 -10.28 -13.25 -7.34
N ASP A 116 -10.99 -12.97 -6.25
CA ASP A 116 -11.09 -13.70 -4.96
C ASP A 116 -9.95 -14.69 -4.63
N GLN A 117 -8.70 -14.26 -4.83
CA GLN A 117 -7.53 -15.15 -4.80
C GLN A 117 -7.29 -15.77 -3.42
N LYS A 118 -7.77 -15.09 -2.37
CA LYS A 118 -7.65 -15.51 -0.97
C LYS A 118 -8.96 -16.11 -0.43
N LYS A 119 -9.96 -16.31 -1.30
CA LYS A 119 -11.33 -16.72 -0.95
C LYS A 119 -11.97 -15.82 0.11
N LEU A 120 -11.52 -14.58 0.26
CA LEU A 120 -12.00 -13.67 1.31
C LEU A 120 -13.45 -13.24 1.06
N TYR A 121 -13.82 -13.10 -0.21
CA TYR A 121 -15.12 -12.55 -0.59
C TYR A 121 -16.20 -13.63 -0.72
N SER A 122 -15.84 -14.85 -1.13
CA SER A 122 -16.79 -15.97 -1.30
C SER A 122 -16.97 -16.85 -0.07
N SER A 123 -16.03 -16.85 0.89
CA SER A 123 -16.04 -17.82 2.00
C SER A 123 -16.86 -17.42 3.22
N GLY A 124 -17.38 -16.19 3.27
CA GLY A 124 -18.06 -15.66 4.46
C GLY A 124 -17.13 -15.43 5.66
N VAL A 125 -15.83 -15.21 5.40
CA VAL A 125 -14.88 -14.79 6.44
C VAL A 125 -15.30 -13.42 6.97
N GLU A 126 -15.43 -13.32 8.29
CA GLU A 126 -15.72 -12.06 8.97
C GLU A 126 -14.46 -11.18 9.08
N ASN A 127 -14.66 -9.89 9.37
CA ASN A 127 -13.61 -8.88 9.56
C ASN A 127 -12.82 -8.54 8.29
N VAL A 128 -13.49 -8.59 7.14
CA VAL A 128 -12.96 -8.19 5.84
C VAL A 128 -13.19 -6.69 5.62
N VAL A 129 -12.10 -5.93 5.44
CA VAL A 129 -12.16 -4.49 5.16
C VAL A 129 -12.87 -4.25 3.82
N GLY A 130 -13.85 -3.35 3.82
CA GLY A 130 -14.72 -3.03 2.68
C GLY A 130 -15.92 -3.97 2.52
N VAL A 131 -16.08 -4.97 3.40
CA VAL A 131 -17.26 -5.85 3.45
C VAL A 131 -17.92 -5.73 4.83
N ASP A 132 -17.25 -6.23 5.88
CA ASP A 132 -17.76 -6.19 7.26
C ASP A 132 -17.23 -5.00 8.05
N ILE A 133 -15.98 -4.61 7.76
CA ILE A 133 -15.30 -3.48 8.39
C ILE A 133 -15.32 -2.30 7.41
N PRO A 134 -15.90 -1.14 7.76
CA PRO A 134 -15.83 0.06 6.94
C PRO A 134 -14.38 0.39 6.59
N ALA A 135 -14.14 0.71 5.31
CA ALA A 135 -12.82 1.14 4.88
C ALA A 135 -12.73 2.67 4.95
N GLU A 136 -11.72 3.19 5.62
CA GLU A 136 -11.41 4.63 5.62
C GLU A 136 -10.62 4.96 4.34
N PHE A 137 -11.32 5.00 3.22
CA PHE A 137 -10.69 5.26 1.92
C PHE A 137 -9.93 6.60 1.93
N PRO A 138 -8.77 6.67 1.24
CA PRO A 138 -8.01 7.91 1.11
C PRO A 138 -8.88 9.06 0.57
N GLU A 139 -8.94 10.17 1.31
CA GLU A 139 -9.72 11.35 0.90
C GLU A 139 -8.99 12.18 -0.17
N HIS A 140 -7.65 12.27 -0.06
CA HIS A 140 -6.81 13.09 -0.93
C HIS A 140 -5.53 12.37 -1.40
N PRO A 141 -5.63 11.15 -1.99
CA PRO A 141 -4.46 10.42 -2.47
C PRO A 141 -3.72 11.21 -3.56
N ASP A 142 -2.40 11.05 -3.62
CA ASP A 142 -1.57 11.67 -4.67
C ASP A 142 -1.89 11.09 -6.06
N VAL A 143 -2.26 9.80 -6.09
CA VAL A 143 -2.69 9.08 -7.29
C VAL A 143 -3.82 8.12 -6.95
N VAL A 144 -4.86 8.10 -7.80
CA VAL A 144 -5.87 7.03 -7.83
C VAL A 144 -5.61 6.16 -9.06
N LEU A 145 -5.41 4.86 -8.84
CA LEU A 145 -5.22 3.86 -9.87
C LEU A 145 -6.46 2.96 -9.95
N GLU A 146 -7.27 3.14 -10.98
CA GLU A 146 -8.35 2.19 -11.29
C GLU A 146 -7.72 0.90 -11.86
N ASN A 147 -7.99 -0.24 -11.22
CA ASN A 147 -7.37 -1.53 -11.54
C ASN A 147 -8.42 -2.64 -11.74
N ASP A 148 -9.36 -2.40 -12.64
CA ASP A 148 -10.36 -3.39 -13.10
C ASP A 148 -9.92 -4.15 -14.37
N GLY A 149 -8.65 -3.99 -14.77
CA GLY A 149 -8.07 -4.68 -15.93
C GLY A 149 -8.03 -3.84 -17.22
N GLN A 150 -8.24 -2.52 -17.12
CA GLN A 150 -8.11 -1.58 -18.24
C GLN A 150 -6.65 -1.45 -18.73
N PHE A 151 -5.69 -1.65 -17.83
CA PHE A 151 -4.25 -1.54 -18.09
C PHE A 151 -3.51 -2.73 -17.49
N THR A 152 -2.39 -3.09 -18.12
CA THR A 152 -1.43 -4.05 -17.56
C THR A 152 -0.69 -3.44 -16.37
N PRO A 153 -0.17 -4.26 -15.42
CA PRO A 153 0.68 -3.76 -14.34
C PRO A 153 1.86 -2.93 -14.84
N GLU A 154 2.47 -3.30 -15.97
CA GLU A 154 3.61 -2.62 -16.57
C GLU A 154 3.26 -1.21 -17.06
N GLU A 155 2.10 -1.03 -17.68
CA GLU A 155 1.59 0.28 -18.11
C GLU A 155 1.28 1.17 -16.90
N ILE A 156 0.65 0.60 -15.87
CA ILE A 156 0.36 1.32 -14.62
C ILE A 156 1.66 1.83 -13.99
N VAL A 157 2.67 0.96 -13.86
CA VAL A 157 3.96 1.34 -13.26
C VAL A 157 4.69 2.38 -14.11
N ALA A 158 4.68 2.26 -15.44
CA ALA A 158 5.27 3.27 -16.32
C ALA A 158 4.60 4.65 -16.16
N GLY A 159 3.28 4.68 -15.95
CA GLY A 159 2.54 5.90 -15.65
C GLY A 159 2.95 6.51 -14.30
N LEU A 160 3.16 5.70 -13.27
CA LEU A 160 3.64 6.16 -11.96
C LEU A 160 5.07 6.72 -12.04
N GLU A 161 5.98 6.05 -12.74
CA GLU A 161 7.35 6.53 -12.96
C GLU A 161 7.34 7.92 -13.61
N THR A 162 6.53 8.08 -14.67
CA THR A 162 6.35 9.38 -15.34
C THR A 162 5.78 10.44 -14.39
N ARG A 163 4.77 10.07 -13.60
CA ARG A 163 4.08 10.98 -12.67
C ARG A 163 4.97 11.47 -11.52
N PHE A 164 5.91 10.65 -11.08
CA PHE A 164 6.83 10.94 -9.99
C PHE A 164 8.22 11.40 -10.45
N GLY A 165 8.49 11.39 -11.76
CA GLY A 165 9.77 11.84 -12.33
C GLY A 165 10.92 10.88 -12.05
N LEU A 166 10.67 9.57 -12.17
CA LEU A 166 11.62 8.48 -11.90
C LEU A 166 12.21 7.84 -13.16
#